data_AF-A1K6M7-F1
#
_entry.id   AF-A1K6M7-F1
#
_cell.length_a   1.000
_cell.length_b   1.000
_cell.length_c   1.000
_cell.angle_alpha   90.00
_cell.angle_beta   90.00
_cell.angle_gamma   90.00
#
_symmetry.space_group_name_H-M   'P 1'
#
loop_
_entity.id
_entity.type
_entity.pdbx_description
1 polymer ?
#
loop_
_entity_poly.entity_id
_entity_poly.type
_entity_poly.pdbx_seq_one_letter_code
_entity_poly.pdbx_strand_id
1 'polypeptide(L)'
;MEAQAQQSAATTHLQPRCRVATVEQTAAIYPVFSQAALRDLIFKAHDRVNSRGDRIPGNGLAEAGAIIRIGRKVLIDLDAFETWISSRASSH
;
A
#
# COMPACT_ATOMS: atom_id res chain seq x y z
N MET A 1 -18.49 -24.78 46.62
CA MET A 1 -18.32 -25.35 45.27
C MET A 1 -19.18 -24.51 44.34
N GLU A 2 -18.67 -23.37 43.88
CA GLU A 2 -19.41 -22.49 42.97
C GLU A 2 -18.60 -22.37 41.69
N ALA A 3 -19.13 -22.95 40.61
CA ALA A 3 -18.53 -22.98 39.30
C ALA A 3 -18.73 -21.62 38.62
N GLN A 4 -17.66 -20.86 38.46
CA GLN A 4 -17.68 -19.62 37.68
C GLN A 4 -17.69 -19.97 36.19
N ALA A 5 -18.84 -19.82 35.56
CA ALA A 5 -19.02 -19.88 34.11
C ALA A 5 -18.31 -18.69 33.46
N GLN A 6 -17.19 -18.97 32.78
CA GLN A 6 -16.48 -17.99 31.97
C GLN A 6 -17.23 -17.82 30.64
N GLN A 7 -17.94 -16.70 30.49
CA GLN A 7 -18.55 -16.28 29.24
C GLN A 7 -17.47 -15.71 28.31
N SER A 8 -17.10 -16.45 27.28
CA SER A 8 -16.23 -15.99 26.19
C SER A 8 -17.02 -15.08 25.25
N ALA A 9 -16.88 -13.76 25.40
CA ALA A 9 -17.37 -12.80 24.44
C ALA A 9 -16.55 -12.92 23.15
N ALA A 10 -17.18 -13.35 22.05
CA ALA A 10 -16.57 -13.34 20.74
C ALA A 10 -16.41 -11.89 20.26
N THR A 11 -15.21 -11.33 20.41
CA THR A 11 -14.87 -10.03 19.85
C THR A 11 -14.75 -10.17 18.35
N THR A 12 -15.77 -9.76 17.60
CA THR A 12 -15.67 -9.58 16.15
C THR A 12 -14.60 -8.52 15.88
N HIS A 13 -13.39 -8.95 15.51
CA HIS A 13 -12.35 -8.05 15.02
C HIS A 13 -12.80 -7.51 13.65
N LEU A 14 -13.60 -6.44 13.67
CA LEU A 14 -13.89 -5.64 12.49
C LEU A 14 -12.55 -5.09 12.00
N GLN A 15 -11.99 -5.70 10.95
CA GLN A 15 -10.81 -5.16 10.31
C GLN A 15 -11.15 -3.74 9.82
N PRO A 16 -10.30 -2.74 10.08
CA PRO A 16 -10.50 -1.42 9.51
C PRO A 16 -10.61 -1.58 7.99
N ARG A 17 -11.66 -0.99 7.40
CA ARG A 17 -11.83 -1.02 5.95
C ARG A 17 -10.57 -0.39 5.35
N CYS A 18 -9.79 -1.18 4.60
CA CYS A 18 -8.63 -0.70 3.88
C CYS A 18 -8.99 0.59 3.12
N ARG A 19 -8.26 1.67 3.39
CA ARG A 19 -8.49 2.97 2.76
C ARG A 19 -7.93 2.92 1.34
N VAL A 20 -8.78 2.58 0.37
CA VAL A 20 -8.38 2.54 -1.04
C VAL A 20 -8.73 3.84 -1.77
N ALA A 21 -7.82 4.32 -2.61
CA ALA A 21 -8.01 5.51 -3.43
C ALA A 21 -7.51 5.28 -4.86
N THR A 22 -8.11 5.95 -5.84
CA THR A 22 -7.54 6.04 -7.20
C THR A 22 -6.31 6.94 -7.20
N VAL A 23 -5.48 6.86 -8.24
CA VAL A 23 -4.33 7.77 -8.44
C VAL A 23 -4.73 9.25 -8.34
N GLU A 24 -5.88 9.62 -8.89
CA GLU A 24 -6.39 10.99 -8.82
C GLU A 24 -6.73 11.39 -7.39
N GLN A 25 -7.44 10.54 -6.66
CA GLN A 25 -7.79 10.78 -5.26
C GLN A 25 -6.55 10.83 -4.37
N THR A 26 -5.57 9.95 -4.58
CA THR A 26 -4.30 9.97 -3.83
C THR A 26 -3.54 11.28 -4.08
N ALA A 27 -3.51 11.79 -5.32
CA ALA A 27 -2.89 13.09 -5.60
C ALA A 27 -3.63 14.26 -4.91
N ALA A 28 -4.95 14.17 -4.76
CA ALA A 28 -5.73 15.16 -4.02
C ALA A 28 -5.47 15.08 -2.50
N ILE A 29 -5.30 13.88 -1.94
CA ILE A 29 -5.02 13.65 -0.51
C ILE A 29 -3.58 14.04 -0.16
N TYR A 30 -2.62 13.76 -1.04
CA TYR A 30 -1.20 14.10 -0.87
C TYR A 30 -0.74 15.02 -2.02
N PRO A 31 -1.01 16.34 -1.94
CA PRO A 31 -0.68 17.29 -3.01
C PRO A 31 0.81 17.38 -3.37
N VAL A 32 1.69 16.84 -2.51
CA VAL A 32 3.13 16.71 -2.79
C VAL A 32 3.42 15.75 -3.95
N PHE A 33 2.49 14.84 -4.26
CA PHE A 33 2.60 13.93 -5.40
C PHE A 33 1.64 14.35 -6.52
N SER A 34 2.19 14.67 -7.69
CA SER A 34 1.38 14.80 -8.90
C SER A 34 0.85 13.42 -9.34
N GLN A 35 -0.25 13.39 -10.07
CA GLN A 35 -0.74 12.11 -10.62
C GLN A 35 0.30 11.45 -11.55
N ALA A 36 1.16 12.24 -12.22
CA ALA A 36 2.25 11.72 -13.04
C ALA A 36 3.32 11.05 -12.17
N ALA A 37 3.69 11.66 -11.04
CA ALA A 37 4.62 11.08 -10.08
C ALA A 37 4.09 9.76 -9.50
N LEU A 38 2.80 9.69 -9.13
CA LEU A 38 2.18 8.46 -8.64
C LEU A 38 2.18 7.36 -9.72
N ARG A 39 1.89 7.69 -10.99
CA ARG A 39 1.95 6.72 -12.09
C ARG A 39 3.38 6.22 -12.32
N ASP A 40 4.37 7.09 -12.22
CA ASP A 40 5.78 6.71 -12.31
C ASP A 40 6.18 5.78 -11.16
N LEU A 41 5.74 6.06 -9.93
CA LEU A 41 5.95 5.17 -8.79
C LEU A 41 5.31 3.78 -9.01
N ILE A 42 4.07 3.73 -9.50
CA ILE A 42 3.39 2.47 -9.83
C ILE A 42 4.13 1.71 -10.94
N PHE A 43 4.60 2.42 -11.97
CA PHE A 43 5.33 1.81 -13.10
C PHE A 43 6.67 1.22 -12.64
N LYS A 44 7.36 1.93 -11.75
CA LYS A 44 8.67 1.51 -11.20
C LYS A 44 8.55 0.61 -9.98
N ALA A 45 7.36 0.10 -9.66
CA ALA A 45 7.11 -0.65 -8.44
C ALA A 45 7.82 -2.00 -8.41
N HIS A 46 7.88 -2.69 -9.55
CA HIS A 46 8.52 -3.99 -9.69
C HIS A 46 9.92 -3.87 -10.29
N ASP A 47 10.70 -4.91 -10.08
CA ASP A 47 11.97 -5.09 -10.78
C ASP A 47 11.78 -5.13 -12.29
N ARG A 48 12.76 -4.58 -13.00
CA ARG A 48 12.79 -4.56 -14.46
C ARG A 48 14.20 -4.83 -14.98
N VAL A 49 14.31 -5.32 -16.21
CA VAL A 49 15.59 -5.60 -16.85
C VAL A 49 15.85 -4.55 -17.93
N ASN A 50 17.08 -4.03 -18.01
CA ASN A 50 17.46 -3.09 -19.06
C ASN A 50 17.93 -3.81 -20.35
N SER A 51 18.22 -3.05 -21.41
CA SER A 51 18.69 -3.61 -22.69
C SER A 51 20.04 -4.34 -22.62
N ARG A 52 20.81 -4.16 -21.54
CA ARG A 52 22.09 -4.84 -21.29
C ARG A 52 21.92 -6.11 -20.45
N GLY A 53 20.71 -6.42 -19.98
CA GLY A 53 20.44 -7.56 -19.10
C GLY A 53 20.60 -7.27 -17.61
N ASP A 54 20.91 -6.03 -17.21
CA ASP A 54 21.04 -5.69 -15.78
C ASP A 54 19.65 -5.62 -15.11
N ARG A 55 19.54 -6.17 -13.90
CA ARG A 55 18.35 -6.03 -13.04
C ARG A 55 18.35 -4.64 -12.39
N ILE A 56 17.26 -3.90 -12.61
CA ILE A 56 16.94 -2.66 -11.93
C ILE A 56 15.92 -2.99 -10.84
N PRO A 57 16.26 -2.79 -9.56
CA PRO A 57 15.32 -3.05 -8.47
C PRO A 57 14.12 -2.09 -8.55
N GLY A 58 12.94 -2.61 -8.20
CA GLY A 58 11.74 -1.84 -8.00
C GLY A 58 11.87 -0.85 -6.85
N ASN A 59 10.92 0.08 -6.76
CA ASN A 59 10.88 1.04 -5.65
C ASN A 59 10.21 0.48 -4.37
N GLY A 60 9.91 -0.82 -4.30
CA GLY A 60 9.36 -1.43 -3.08
C GLY A 60 7.88 -1.17 -2.85
N LEU A 61 7.21 -0.39 -3.71
CA LEU A 61 5.81 -0.01 -3.51
C LEU A 61 4.85 -1.18 -3.74
N ALA A 62 5.19 -2.09 -4.67
CA ALA A 62 4.40 -3.29 -4.90
C ALA A 62 4.57 -4.29 -3.73
N GLU A 63 5.80 -4.43 -3.25
CA GLU A 63 6.19 -5.30 -2.14
C GLU A 63 5.55 -4.83 -0.82
N ALA A 64 5.35 -3.52 -0.66
CA ALA A 64 4.59 -2.95 0.45
C ALA A 64 3.08 -3.26 0.41
N GLY A 65 2.57 -3.85 -0.68
CA GLY A 65 1.14 -4.14 -0.83
C GLY A 65 0.29 -2.92 -1.20
N ALA A 66 0.91 -1.78 -1.54
CA ALA A 66 0.19 -0.53 -1.78
C ALA A 66 -0.56 -0.48 -3.11
N ILE A 67 -0.28 -1.40 -4.06
CA ILE A 67 -0.85 -1.37 -5.41
C ILE A 67 -1.90 -2.46 -5.56
N ILE A 68 -3.16 -2.06 -5.72
CA ILE A 68 -4.30 -2.97 -5.95
C ILE A 68 -4.75 -2.83 -7.40
N ARG A 69 -4.68 -3.92 -8.17
CA ARG A 69 -5.13 -3.96 -9.57
C ARG A 69 -6.45 -4.72 -9.70
N ILE A 70 -7.48 -4.06 -10.22
CA ILE A 70 -8.79 -4.64 -10.52
C ILE A 70 -9.10 -4.40 -12.01
N GLY A 71 -8.79 -5.39 -12.84
CA GLY A 71 -8.88 -5.24 -14.31
C GLY A 71 -7.99 -4.10 -14.80
N ARG A 72 -8.60 -3.08 -15.42
CA ARG A 72 -7.89 -1.88 -15.91
C ARG A 72 -7.75 -0.77 -14.85
N LYS A 73 -8.36 -0.93 -13.69
CA LYS A 73 -8.30 0.06 -12.61
C LYS A 73 -7.11 -0.23 -11.70
N VAL A 74 -6.42 0.85 -11.30
CA VAL A 74 -5.39 0.82 -10.27
C VAL A 74 -5.88 1.63 -9.09
N LEU A 75 -5.93 0.98 -7.93
CA LEU A 75 -6.19 1.57 -6.63
C LEU A 75 -4.90 1.52 -5.81
N ILE A 76 -4.79 2.46 -4.89
CA ILE A 76 -3.70 2.56 -3.93
C ILE A 76 -4.30 2.29 -2.56
N ASP A 77 -3.77 1.29 -1.85
CA ASP A 77 -3.99 1.13 -0.42
C ASP A 77 -3.21 2.24 0.31
N LEU A 78 -3.95 3.17 0.91
CA LEU A 78 -3.35 4.34 1.55
C LEU A 78 -2.58 3.98 2.82
N ASP A 79 -3.01 2.96 3.56
CA ASP A 79 -2.35 2.57 4.81
C ASP A 79 -0.99 1.91 4.49
N ALA A 80 -0.95 1.05 3.46
CA ALA A 80 0.29 0.48 2.94
C ALA A 80 1.19 1.54 2.28
N PHE A 81 0.59 2.51 1.57
CA PHE A 81 1.32 3.62 0.95
C PHE A 81 2.00 4.53 1.99
N GLU A 82 1.27 4.91 3.06
CA GLU A 82 1.82 5.70 4.16
C GLU A 82 2.96 4.95 4.87
N THR A 83 2.77 3.66 5.14
CA THR A 83 3.82 2.79 5.71
C THR A 83 5.07 2.78 4.84
N TRP A 84 4.90 2.69 3.52
CA TRP A 84 6.01 2.76 2.55
C TRP A 84 6.69 4.14 2.53
N ILE A 85 5.94 5.24 2.67
CA ILE A 85 6.53 6.59 2.81
C ILE A 85 7.39 6.65 4.07
N SER A 86 6.85 6.19 5.21
CA SER A 86 7.56 6.20 6.49
C SER A 86 8.85 5.38 6.44
N SER A 87 8.84 4.19 5.84
CA SER A 87 10.05 3.36 5.73
C SER A 87 11.18 4.04 4.92
N ARG A 88 10.82 4.88 3.95
CA ARG A 88 11.79 5.68 3.18
C ARG A 88 12.25 6.93 3.92
N ALA A 89 11.38 7.56 4.70
CA ALA A 89 11.74 8.73 5.53
C ALA A 89 12.76 8.35 6.62
N SER A 90 12.65 7.14 7.18
CA SER A 90 13.53 6.63 8.24
C SER A 90 14.88 6.11 7.76
N SER A 91 15.18 6.16 6.45
CA SER A 91 16.48 5.74 5.89
C SER A 91 17.53 6.87 5.85
N HIS A 92 17.48 7.80 6.81
CA HIS A 92 18.51 8.82 7.02
C HIS A 92 19.55 8.39 8.05
#